data_AF-A0A1B0D617-F1
#
_entry.id   AF-A0A1B0D617-F1
#
_cell.length_a   1.000
_cell.length_b   1.000
_cell.length_c   1.000
_cell.angle_alpha   90.00
_cell.angle_beta   90.00
_cell.angle_gamma   90.00
#
_symmetry.space_group_name_H-M   'P 1'
#
loop_
_entity.id
_entity.type
_entity.pdbx_description
1 polymer ?
#
loop_
_entity_poly.entity_id
_entity_poly.type
_entity_poly.pdbx_seq_one_letter_code
_entity_poly.pdbx_strand_id
1 'polypeptide(L)'
;SQAQHVQQSNQYSEALASGEILNNSGTLEYQQATNQVSVSFRNMQLKKIKRAEKKGTESVMDEKFALLFQSKFQIGSGELVITAWALSLPVVVIVHGNQEPQSWATITWDNAFADPTRVPFQVPDKVPWPRLAEALNMKFKAATGRLLSDGNLQFLCEKAFRHSTPNTLNQNEMYISWAQFCKEPLPDRTYTFWEWFYAVMKLTREHLRNPWQDGLIIGFIHKKQAEDMLMKCPIGTFLLRFSDSELGGVTIAWVGDGSDQQPQIFMLQPFLAKDFAIRSLPDHIADLQQLVTLYPDTPKEKAFGKYFTAFPSQANNGYVVRRLVTQVPGVPMGSYPNTPSHMSIQSPDHTRDTPSISSRYLSQF
;
A
#
# COMPACT_ATOMS: atom_id res chain seq x y z
N SER A 1 15.04 -20.31 16.71
CA SER A 1 15.81 -21.20 17.59
C SER A 1 15.15 -21.38 18.95
N GLN A 2 14.95 -20.33 19.76
CA GLN A 2 14.36 -20.45 21.11
C GLN A 2 12.96 -21.09 21.11
N ALA A 3 12.07 -20.70 20.19
CA ALA A 3 10.74 -21.32 20.06
C ALA A 3 10.81 -22.83 19.77
N GLN A 4 11.80 -23.27 18.99
CA GLN A 4 12.02 -24.69 18.70
C GLN A 4 12.49 -25.43 19.95
N HIS A 5 13.38 -24.81 20.73
CA HIS A 5 13.81 -25.37 22.02
C HIS A 5 12.64 -25.53 22.98
N VAL A 6 11.80 -24.49 23.15
CA VAL A 6 10.62 -24.55 24.02
C VAL A 6 9.69 -25.69 23.61
N GLN A 7 9.43 -25.87 22.31
CA GLN A 7 8.57 -26.94 21.82
C GLN A 7 9.16 -28.35 22.05
N GLN A 8 10.49 -28.50 22.01
CA GLN A 8 11.16 -29.79 22.20
C GLN A 8 11.37 -30.15 23.68
N SER A 9 11.73 -29.18 24.51
CA SER A 9 12.12 -29.41 25.91
C SER A 9 11.00 -29.14 26.92
N ASN A 10 9.94 -28.43 26.52
CA ASN A 10 8.96 -27.82 27.43
C ASN A 10 9.62 -26.91 28.49
N GLN A 11 10.84 -26.42 28.24
CA GLN A 11 11.59 -25.55 29.13
C GLN A 11 11.82 -24.19 28.47
N TYR A 12 11.76 -23.14 29.28
CA TYR A 12 12.06 -21.78 28.89
C TYR A 12 12.98 -21.13 29.92
N SER A 13 13.78 -20.16 29.46
CA SER A 13 14.63 -19.35 30.33
C SER A 13 14.51 -17.89 29.91
N GLU A 14 14.12 -17.03 30.85
CA GLU A 14 14.02 -15.58 30.61
C GLU A 14 15.37 -14.98 30.20
N ALA A 15 16.48 -15.53 30.69
CA ALA A 15 17.83 -15.11 30.30
C ALA A 15 18.11 -15.32 28.81
N LEU A 16 17.41 -16.27 28.18
CA LEU A 16 17.52 -16.56 26.75
C LEU A 16 16.54 -15.73 25.90
N ALA A 17 15.62 -14.96 26.49
CA ALA A 17 14.64 -14.20 25.72
C ALA A 17 15.31 -13.16 24.81
N SER A 18 14.87 -13.11 23.56
CA SER A 18 15.36 -12.12 22.61
C SER A 18 14.86 -10.70 22.90
N GLY A 19 13.75 -10.50 23.61
CA GLY A 19 13.17 -9.17 23.82
C GLY A 19 12.74 -8.91 25.27
N GLU A 20 12.75 -7.64 25.66
CA GLU A 20 12.20 -7.14 26.92
C GLU A 20 10.84 -6.48 26.64
N ILE A 21 9.77 -7.00 27.22
CA ILE A 21 8.41 -6.48 27.06
C ILE A 21 7.94 -5.91 28.40
N LEU A 22 7.46 -4.67 28.39
CA LEU A 22 6.80 -4.03 29.53
C LEU A 22 5.31 -4.40 29.55
N ASN A 23 4.71 -4.38 30.75
CA ASN A 23 3.29 -4.67 30.96
C ASN A 23 2.88 -6.06 30.43
N ASN A 24 3.75 -7.05 30.63
CA ASN A 24 3.67 -8.41 30.07
C ASN A 24 3.05 -9.44 31.03
N SER A 25 2.53 -9.01 32.18
CA SER A 25 1.85 -9.86 33.16
C SER A 25 0.38 -9.46 33.29
N GLY A 26 -0.48 -10.44 33.49
CA GLY A 26 -1.92 -10.23 33.70
C GLY A 26 -2.53 -11.42 34.44
N THR A 27 -3.66 -11.16 35.10
CA THR A 27 -4.41 -12.18 35.84
C THR A 27 -5.44 -12.83 34.91
N LEU A 28 -5.52 -14.16 34.95
CA LEU A 28 -6.60 -14.90 34.28
C LEU A 28 -7.91 -14.69 35.04
N GLU A 29 -8.91 -14.15 34.36
CA GLU A 29 -10.21 -13.84 34.91
C GLU A 29 -11.27 -14.77 34.30
N TYR A 30 -12.14 -15.30 35.17
CA TYR A 30 -13.29 -16.08 34.74
C TYR A 30 -14.46 -15.16 34.39
N GLN A 31 -14.87 -15.19 33.12
CA GLN A 31 -16.00 -14.44 32.59
C GLN A 31 -17.25 -15.32 32.63
N GLN A 32 -18.12 -15.07 33.61
CA GLN A 32 -19.35 -15.84 33.82
C GLN A 32 -20.29 -15.83 32.60
N ALA A 33 -20.40 -14.71 31.88
CA ALA A 33 -21.30 -14.56 30.75
C ALA A 33 -20.92 -15.45 29.55
N THR A 34 -19.63 -15.70 29.34
CA THR A 34 -19.10 -16.49 28.22
C THR A 34 -18.61 -17.88 28.64
N ASN A 35 -18.57 -18.15 29.95
CA ASN A 35 -17.96 -19.34 30.54
C ASN A 35 -16.50 -19.55 30.08
N GLN A 36 -15.74 -18.45 30.00
CA GLN A 36 -14.34 -18.46 29.55
C GLN A 36 -13.40 -17.95 30.64
N VAL A 37 -12.22 -18.56 30.75
CA VAL A 37 -11.10 -18.03 31.53
C VAL A 37 -10.16 -17.33 30.55
N SER A 38 -9.93 -16.03 30.73
CA SER A 38 -9.14 -15.24 29.78
C SER A 38 -8.34 -14.14 30.47
N VAL A 39 -7.30 -13.67 29.79
CA VAL A 39 -6.49 -12.53 30.20
C VAL A 39 -6.32 -11.62 28.98
N SER A 40 -6.40 -10.30 29.18
CA SER A 40 -6.28 -9.32 28.10
C SER A 40 -5.07 -8.41 28.32
N PHE A 41 -4.14 -8.44 27.37
CA PHE A 41 -2.94 -7.62 27.38
C PHE A 41 -3.13 -6.40 26.47
N ARG A 42 -3.54 -5.25 27.03
CA ARG A 42 -3.88 -4.05 26.23
C ARG A 42 -2.71 -3.08 26.02
N ASN A 43 -1.75 -3.06 26.94
CA ASN A 43 -0.70 -2.03 27.01
C ASN A 43 0.72 -2.62 26.95
N MET A 44 0.89 -3.81 26.36
CA MET A 44 2.22 -4.40 26.18
C MET A 44 3.09 -3.52 25.29
N GLN A 45 4.37 -3.35 25.67
CA GLN A 45 5.32 -2.55 24.91
C GLN A 45 6.67 -3.26 24.79
N LEU A 46 7.19 -3.41 23.57
CA LEU A 46 8.52 -3.94 23.35
C LEU A 46 9.56 -2.84 23.61
N LYS A 47 10.36 -2.99 24.66
CA LYS A 47 11.36 -2.01 25.08
C LYS A 47 12.73 -2.26 24.47
N LYS A 48 13.14 -3.52 24.34
CA LYS A 48 14.42 -3.92 23.75
C LYS A 48 14.27 -5.20 22.94
N ILE A 49 15.09 -5.33 21.91
CA ILE A 49 15.19 -6.54 21.10
C ILE A 49 16.66 -6.84 20.80
N LYS A 50 17.08 -8.08 21.07
CA LYS A 50 18.34 -8.69 20.68
C LYS A 50 18.08 -9.45 19.39
N ARG A 51 18.90 -9.19 18.38
CA ARG A 51 18.82 -9.85 17.08
C ARG A 51 19.96 -10.84 16.93
N ALA A 52 19.77 -11.84 16.09
CA ALA A 52 20.85 -12.77 15.77
C ALA A 52 21.88 -12.05 14.91
N GLU A 53 23.13 -12.50 14.94
CA GLU A 53 24.10 -12.07 13.94
C GLU A 53 23.63 -12.55 12.57
N LYS A 54 23.52 -11.60 11.62
CA LYS A 54 23.09 -11.89 10.25
C LYS A 54 24.10 -12.79 9.56
N LYS A 55 23.61 -13.74 8.76
CA LYS A 55 24.44 -14.52 7.84
C LYS A 55 24.10 -14.16 6.40
N GLY A 56 25.10 -13.84 5.59
CA GLY A 56 24.92 -13.59 4.15
C GLY A 56 23.99 -12.41 3.84
N THR A 57 22.97 -12.65 3.01
CA THR A 57 22.04 -11.64 2.46
C THR A 57 20.74 -11.48 3.26
N GLU A 58 20.64 -12.09 4.45
CA GLU A 58 19.44 -12.04 5.29
C GLU A 58 19.13 -10.61 5.78
N SER A 59 17.87 -10.21 5.65
CA SER A 59 17.37 -8.94 6.15
C SER A 59 16.89 -9.08 7.60
N VAL A 60 16.97 -7.99 8.37
CA VAL A 60 16.34 -7.91 9.71
C VAL A 60 14.83 -8.16 9.67
N MET A 61 14.22 -8.02 8.49
CA MET A 61 12.80 -8.26 8.21
C MET A 61 12.45 -9.74 8.04
N ASP A 62 13.46 -10.59 7.85
CA ASP A 62 13.27 -12.03 7.71
C ASP A 62 13.26 -12.71 9.08
N GLU A 63 13.74 -12.01 10.12
CA GLU A 63 13.77 -12.50 11.49
C GLU A 63 12.36 -12.61 12.08
N LYS A 64 11.96 -13.83 12.40
CA LYS A 64 10.67 -14.16 13.02
C LYS A 64 10.85 -14.40 14.52
N PHE A 65 10.02 -13.72 15.30
CA PHE A 65 9.89 -13.86 16.75
C PHE A 65 8.50 -14.39 17.09
N ALA A 66 8.28 -14.79 18.34
CA ALA A 66 6.94 -15.02 18.86
C ALA A 66 6.85 -14.59 20.31
N LEU A 67 5.63 -14.27 20.73
CA LEU A 67 5.29 -14.09 22.13
C LEU A 67 5.07 -15.47 22.75
N LEU A 68 5.75 -15.74 23.86
CA LEU A 68 5.52 -16.90 24.70
C LEU A 68 4.59 -16.51 25.85
N PHE A 69 3.37 -17.02 25.81
CA PHE A 69 2.43 -16.93 26.92
C PHE A 69 2.61 -18.13 27.84
N GLN A 70 2.55 -17.89 29.14
CA GLN A 70 2.84 -18.92 30.13
C GLN A 70 2.00 -18.66 31.39
N SER A 71 1.51 -19.74 31.98
CA SER A 71 0.71 -19.71 33.20
C SER A 71 0.99 -20.95 34.03
N LYS A 72 0.92 -20.81 35.36
CA LYS A 72 1.00 -21.91 36.30
C LYS A 72 -0.24 -21.88 37.19
N PHE A 73 -0.92 -23.01 37.31
CA PHE A 73 -2.11 -23.14 38.13
C PHE A 73 -2.04 -24.40 39.00
N GLN A 74 -2.61 -24.29 40.20
CA GLN A 74 -2.69 -25.38 41.16
C GLN A 74 -4.11 -25.92 41.18
N ILE A 75 -4.26 -27.24 41.10
CA ILE A 75 -5.55 -27.95 41.17
C ILE A 75 -5.55 -28.80 42.45
N GLY A 76 -6.73 -28.94 43.07
CA GLY A 76 -6.91 -29.81 44.24
C GLY A 76 -6.15 -29.30 45.48
N SER A 77 -6.30 -28.03 45.84
CA SER A 77 -5.64 -27.44 47.02
C SER A 77 -4.10 -27.55 47.04
N GLY A 78 -3.47 -27.62 45.87
CA GLY A 78 -2.01 -27.66 45.72
C GLY A 78 -1.43 -29.04 45.40
N GLU A 79 -2.27 -30.08 45.28
CA GLU A 79 -1.83 -31.44 44.93
C GLU A 79 -1.23 -31.55 43.52
N LEU A 80 -1.73 -30.76 42.58
CA LEU A 80 -1.27 -30.77 41.20
C LEU A 80 -0.89 -29.37 40.73
N VAL A 81 0.36 -29.20 40.30
CA VAL A 81 0.84 -27.96 39.66
C VAL A 81 0.92 -28.18 38.16
N ILE A 82 0.09 -27.47 37.40
CA ILE A 82 0.13 -27.50 35.93
C ILE A 82 0.81 -26.25 35.42
N THR A 83 1.77 -26.44 34.52
CA THR A 83 2.36 -25.34 33.73
C THR A 83 1.80 -25.44 32.32
N ALA A 84 1.13 -24.37 31.87
CA ALA A 84 0.66 -24.23 30.51
C ALA A 84 1.45 -23.14 29.79
N TRP A 85 1.70 -23.35 28.51
CA TRP A 85 2.34 -22.35 27.66
C TRP A 85 1.74 -22.38 26.25
N ALA A 86 1.84 -21.25 25.55
CA ALA A 86 1.43 -21.13 24.16
C ALA A 86 2.35 -20.13 23.44
N LEU A 87 2.68 -20.43 22.19
CA LEU A 87 3.38 -19.50 21.30
C LEU A 87 2.38 -18.76 20.42
N SER A 88 2.61 -17.48 20.19
CA SER A 88 1.88 -16.73 19.16
C SER A 88 2.26 -17.22 17.75
N LEU A 89 1.46 -16.81 16.77
CA LEU A 89 1.93 -16.74 15.38
C LEU A 89 3.20 -15.88 15.28
N PRO A 90 4.03 -16.05 14.23
CA PRO A 90 5.24 -15.28 14.08
C PRO A 90 4.96 -13.78 14.01
N VAL A 91 5.89 -13.02 14.59
CA VAL A 91 5.93 -11.56 14.60
C VAL A 91 7.27 -11.13 14.04
N VAL A 92 7.26 -10.12 13.16
CA VAL A 92 8.48 -9.43 12.74
C VAL A 92 8.53 -8.10 13.47
N VAL A 93 9.65 -7.82 14.13
CA VAL A 93 9.87 -6.55 14.85
C VAL A 93 10.48 -5.52 13.90
N ILE A 94 9.88 -4.33 13.83
CA ILE A 94 10.38 -3.19 13.05
C ILE A 94 10.75 -2.02 13.96
N VAL A 95 11.67 -1.16 13.52
CA VAL A 95 12.06 0.08 14.22
C VAL A 95 11.68 1.33 13.43
N HIS A 96 11.37 1.21 12.14
CA HIS A 96 10.99 2.34 11.30
C HIS A 96 9.93 1.93 10.27
N GLY A 97 9.06 2.86 9.86
CA GLY A 97 7.91 2.55 8.97
C GLY A 97 8.31 2.08 7.57
N ASN A 98 9.50 2.44 7.08
CA ASN A 98 10.01 1.96 5.78
C ASN A 98 10.28 0.44 5.74
N GLN A 99 10.34 -0.21 6.89
CA GLN A 99 10.54 -1.65 7.04
C GLN A 99 9.22 -2.42 6.87
N GLU A 100 8.08 -1.73 7.07
CA GLU A 100 6.75 -2.32 7.02
C GLU A 100 6.49 -3.19 5.78
N PRO A 101 6.82 -2.78 4.53
CA PRO A 101 6.56 -3.60 3.35
C PRO A 101 7.24 -4.97 3.44
N GLN A 102 8.55 -5.00 3.70
CA GLN A 102 9.33 -6.24 3.77
C GLN A 102 8.90 -7.12 4.96
N SER A 103 8.58 -6.51 6.11
CA SER A 103 7.98 -7.22 7.25
C SER A 103 6.70 -7.95 6.89
N TRP A 104 5.80 -7.29 6.17
CA TRP A 104 4.56 -7.91 5.73
C TRP A 104 4.79 -9.02 4.71
N ALA A 105 5.87 -8.98 3.91
CA ALA A 105 6.23 -10.08 3.02
C ALA A 105 6.44 -11.36 3.84
N THR A 106 7.26 -11.27 4.89
CA THR A 106 7.63 -12.38 5.76
C THR A 106 6.42 -12.99 6.45
N ILE A 107 5.56 -12.14 7.02
CA ILE A 107 4.34 -12.58 7.69
C ILE A 107 3.33 -13.18 6.71
N THR A 108 3.18 -12.60 5.52
CA THR A 108 2.25 -13.10 4.50
C THR A 108 2.68 -14.49 4.02
N TRP A 109 3.97 -14.65 3.71
CA TRP A 109 4.51 -15.93 3.26
C TRP A 109 4.41 -17.00 4.34
N ASP A 110 4.70 -16.63 5.60
CA ASP A 110 4.61 -17.57 6.70
C ASP A 110 3.17 -18.03 6.96
N ASN A 111 2.24 -17.10 7.08
CA ASN A 111 0.85 -17.44 7.35
C ASN A 111 0.18 -18.22 6.21
N ALA A 112 0.59 -17.99 4.96
CA ALA A 112 0.00 -18.65 3.80
C ALA A 112 0.53 -20.08 3.58
N PHE A 113 1.79 -20.35 3.96
CA PHE A 113 2.50 -21.55 3.53
C PHE A 113 3.13 -22.38 4.65
N ALA A 114 2.92 -22.00 5.91
CA ALA A 114 3.28 -22.83 7.05
C ALA A 114 2.58 -24.19 7.00
N ASP A 115 3.35 -25.26 7.19
CA ASP A 115 2.78 -26.59 7.47
C ASP A 115 2.26 -26.64 8.92
N PRO A 116 1.08 -27.21 9.20
CA PRO A 116 0.54 -27.31 10.56
C PRO A 116 1.46 -28.03 11.56
N THR A 117 2.31 -28.94 11.08
CA THR A 117 3.22 -29.77 11.88
C THR A 117 4.67 -29.30 11.82
N ARG A 118 4.93 -28.12 11.22
CA ARG A 118 6.28 -27.61 11.03
C ARG A 118 7.05 -27.44 12.33
N VAL A 119 8.37 -27.51 12.22
CA VAL A 119 9.27 -26.89 13.19
C VAL A 119 9.00 -25.37 13.19
N PRO A 120 8.93 -24.69 14.36
CA PRO A 120 8.55 -23.30 14.46
C PRO A 120 9.24 -22.40 13.43
N PHE A 121 8.39 -21.66 12.71
CA PHE A 121 8.75 -20.63 11.72
C PHE A 121 9.42 -21.12 10.44
N GLN A 122 9.55 -22.43 10.25
CA GLN A 122 9.98 -23.01 8.98
C GLN A 122 8.90 -22.84 7.91
N VAL A 123 9.30 -22.42 6.71
CA VAL A 123 8.41 -22.19 5.57
C VAL A 123 9.09 -22.71 4.31
N PRO A 124 8.34 -23.09 3.27
CA PRO A 124 8.94 -23.48 2.00
C PRO A 124 9.61 -22.29 1.30
N ASP A 125 10.72 -22.55 0.63
CA ASP A 125 11.44 -21.53 -0.17
C ASP A 125 10.77 -21.25 -1.51
N LYS A 126 9.89 -22.14 -1.97
CA LYS A 126 9.09 -21.99 -3.19
C LYS A 126 7.72 -22.62 -3.03
N VAL A 127 6.71 -22.04 -3.69
CA VAL A 127 5.32 -22.50 -3.60
C VAL A 127 4.66 -22.50 -4.98
N PRO A 128 3.62 -23.34 -5.21
CA PRO A 128 2.81 -23.27 -6.41
C PRO A 128 2.17 -21.88 -6.56
N TRP A 129 2.19 -21.31 -7.76
CA TRP A 129 1.56 -20.02 -8.06
C TRP A 129 0.08 -19.95 -7.63
N PRO A 130 -0.79 -20.97 -7.87
CA PRO A 130 -2.18 -20.89 -7.47
C PRO A 130 -2.37 -20.64 -5.96
N ARG A 131 -1.52 -21.23 -5.12
CA ARG A 131 -1.56 -21.00 -3.67
C ARG A 131 -1.15 -19.57 -3.31
N LEU A 132 -0.15 -19.01 -4.00
CA LEU A 132 0.21 -17.61 -3.80
C LEU A 132 -0.86 -16.66 -4.32
N ALA A 133 -1.45 -16.94 -5.49
CA ALA A 133 -2.54 -16.16 -6.06
C ALA A 133 -3.73 -16.06 -5.09
N GLU A 134 -4.13 -17.19 -4.48
CA GLU A 134 -5.16 -17.21 -3.45
C GLU A 134 -4.78 -16.37 -2.22
N ALA A 135 -3.56 -16.52 -1.71
CA ALA A 135 -3.07 -15.73 -0.58
C ALA A 135 -3.06 -14.23 -0.87
N LEU A 136 -2.59 -13.82 -2.06
CA LEU A 136 -2.62 -12.44 -2.53
C LEU A 136 -4.06 -11.93 -2.64
N ASN A 137 -4.97 -12.72 -3.20
CA ASN A 137 -6.37 -12.36 -3.36
C ASN A 137 -7.06 -12.13 -2.00
N MET A 138 -6.87 -13.06 -1.06
CA MET A 138 -7.42 -12.94 0.30
C MET A 138 -6.84 -11.75 1.04
N LYS A 139 -5.53 -11.50 0.92
CA LYS A 139 -4.89 -10.34 1.53
C LYS A 139 -5.40 -9.03 0.94
N PHE A 140 -5.54 -8.97 -0.39
CA PHE A 140 -6.03 -7.79 -1.09
C PHE A 140 -7.49 -7.50 -0.73
N LYS A 141 -8.35 -8.54 -0.68
CA LYS A 141 -9.74 -8.43 -0.23
C LYS A 141 -9.83 -7.94 1.20
N ALA A 142 -9.02 -8.48 2.11
CA ALA A 142 -9.02 -8.05 3.51
C ALA A 142 -8.67 -6.55 3.65
N ALA A 143 -7.73 -6.05 2.82
CA ALA A 143 -7.31 -4.66 2.85
C ALA A 143 -8.26 -3.70 2.11
N THR A 144 -8.89 -4.14 1.03
CA THR A 144 -9.61 -3.25 0.09
C THR A 144 -11.13 -3.51 0.05
N GLY A 145 -11.58 -4.65 0.56
CA GLY A 145 -12.99 -5.08 0.61
C GLY A 145 -13.51 -5.79 -0.63
N ARG A 146 -12.71 -5.96 -1.68
CA ARG A 146 -13.10 -6.67 -2.92
C ARG A 146 -12.00 -7.60 -3.41
N LEU A 147 -12.39 -8.77 -3.91
CA LEU A 147 -11.49 -9.78 -4.50
C LEU A 147 -10.90 -9.27 -5.83
N LEU A 148 -9.72 -9.77 -6.15
CA LEU A 148 -9.11 -9.65 -7.46
C LEU A 148 -9.90 -10.50 -8.47
N SER A 149 -10.07 -9.99 -9.69
CA SER A 149 -10.62 -10.78 -10.80
C SER A 149 -9.58 -11.73 -11.38
N ASP A 150 -10.02 -12.70 -12.20
CA ASP A 150 -9.11 -13.62 -12.89
C ASP A 150 -8.10 -12.88 -13.77
N GLY A 151 -8.53 -11.81 -14.46
CA GLY A 151 -7.64 -10.95 -15.23
C GLY A 151 -6.61 -10.22 -14.37
N ASN A 152 -6.98 -9.82 -13.15
CA ASN A 152 -6.03 -9.23 -12.21
C ASN A 152 -4.99 -10.27 -11.73
N LEU A 153 -5.43 -11.50 -11.42
CA LEU A 153 -4.54 -12.59 -11.02
C LEU A 153 -3.59 -12.99 -12.16
N GLN A 154 -4.07 -13.00 -13.40
CA GLN A 154 -3.24 -13.23 -14.58
C GLN A 154 -2.16 -12.15 -14.71
N PHE A 155 -2.53 -10.87 -14.61
CA PHE A 155 -1.57 -9.76 -14.64
C PHE A 155 -0.50 -9.92 -13.55
N LEU A 156 -0.90 -10.30 -12.33
CA LEU A 156 0.04 -10.51 -11.22
C LEU A 156 0.99 -11.68 -11.49
N CYS A 157 0.51 -12.75 -12.11
CA CYS A 157 1.32 -13.88 -12.54
C CYS A 157 2.40 -13.41 -13.52
N GLU A 158 1.99 -12.77 -14.61
CA GLU A 158 2.91 -12.27 -15.64
C GLU A 158 3.96 -11.32 -15.06
N LYS A 159 3.55 -10.44 -14.13
CA LYS A 159 4.47 -9.51 -13.45
C LYS A 159 5.43 -10.24 -12.51
N ALA A 160 4.94 -11.16 -11.67
CA ALA A 160 5.78 -11.89 -10.71
C ALA A 160 6.83 -12.76 -11.42
N PHE A 161 6.48 -13.34 -12.56
CA PHE A 161 7.36 -14.17 -13.39
C PHE A 161 8.07 -13.38 -14.50
N ARG A 162 8.08 -12.03 -14.43
CA ARG A 162 8.90 -11.16 -15.27
C ARG A 162 8.68 -11.38 -16.78
N HIS A 163 7.42 -11.50 -17.19
CA HIS A 163 7.01 -11.70 -18.59
C HIS A 163 7.59 -12.96 -19.26
N SER A 164 8.15 -13.89 -18.49
CA SER A 164 8.72 -15.14 -19.02
C SER A 164 7.67 -16.25 -19.18
N THR A 165 6.40 -15.96 -18.92
CA THR A 165 5.30 -16.90 -19.17
C THR A 165 4.81 -16.77 -20.60
N PRO A 166 5.18 -17.67 -21.52
CA PRO A 166 4.36 -17.85 -22.70
C PRO A 166 2.94 -18.19 -22.22
N ASN A 167 1.92 -17.64 -22.89
CA ASN A 167 0.49 -17.90 -22.66
C ASN A 167 0.09 -19.40 -22.68
N THR A 168 1.05 -20.28 -22.93
CA THR A 168 0.93 -21.73 -23.02
C THR A 168 1.31 -22.49 -21.74
N LEU A 169 1.94 -21.85 -20.75
CA LEU A 169 2.27 -22.53 -19.49
C LEU A 169 1.03 -22.64 -18.60
N ASN A 170 0.72 -23.87 -18.19
CA ASN A 170 -0.30 -24.16 -17.21
C ASN A 170 0.09 -23.50 -15.87
N GLN A 171 -0.65 -22.47 -15.44
CA GLN A 171 -0.39 -21.76 -14.19
C GLN A 171 -0.34 -22.70 -12.98
N ASN A 172 -0.99 -23.87 -13.05
CA ASN A 172 -1.00 -24.87 -11.98
C ASN A 172 0.35 -25.57 -11.78
N GLU A 173 1.25 -25.52 -12.76
CA GLU A 173 2.58 -26.15 -12.71
C GLU A 173 3.68 -25.15 -12.36
N MET A 174 3.34 -23.87 -12.26
CA MET A 174 4.30 -22.80 -11.97
C MET A 174 4.63 -22.74 -10.48
N TYR A 175 5.91 -22.54 -10.17
CA TYR A 175 6.41 -22.34 -8.82
C TYR A 175 7.15 -21.02 -8.72
N ILE A 176 6.86 -20.25 -7.67
CA ILE A 176 7.53 -18.99 -7.35
C ILE A 176 8.36 -19.14 -6.08
N SER A 177 9.59 -18.67 -6.09
CA SER A 177 10.46 -18.65 -4.92
C SER A 177 10.20 -17.44 -4.03
N TRP A 178 10.55 -17.54 -2.74
CA TRP A 178 10.62 -16.42 -1.81
C TRP A 178 11.47 -15.28 -2.37
N ALA A 179 12.58 -15.62 -3.04
CA ALA A 179 13.46 -14.64 -3.65
C ALA A 179 12.77 -13.87 -4.77
N GLN A 180 12.10 -14.55 -5.71
CA GLN A 180 11.32 -13.91 -6.78
C GLN A 180 10.17 -13.05 -6.24
N PHE A 181 9.55 -13.50 -5.14
CA PHE A 181 8.44 -12.81 -4.51
C PHE A 181 8.85 -11.46 -3.90
N CYS A 182 9.93 -11.40 -3.11
CA CYS A 182 10.25 -10.20 -2.32
C CYS A 182 11.73 -9.85 -2.13
N LYS A 183 12.68 -10.54 -2.77
CA LYS A 183 14.13 -10.24 -2.67
C LYS A 183 14.72 -9.72 -3.97
N GLU A 184 14.33 -10.32 -5.08
CA GLU A 184 14.83 -9.99 -6.39
C GLU A 184 13.99 -8.84 -6.98
N PRO A 185 14.63 -7.72 -7.39
CA PRO A 185 13.92 -6.62 -8.02
C PRO A 185 13.28 -7.06 -9.34
N LEU A 186 12.20 -6.38 -9.72
CA LEU A 186 11.61 -6.52 -11.04
C LEU A 186 12.59 -6.00 -12.13
N PRO A 187 12.52 -6.51 -13.37
CA PRO A 187 13.34 -6.00 -14.47
C PRO A 187 13.22 -4.48 -14.62
N ASP A 188 14.36 -3.80 -14.77
CA ASP A 188 14.46 -2.34 -14.92
C ASP A 188 13.85 -1.54 -13.75
N ARG A 189 13.67 -2.17 -12.58
CA ARG A 189 13.17 -1.54 -11.34
C ARG A 189 14.14 -1.72 -10.19
N THR A 190 14.01 -0.86 -9.19
CA THR A 190 14.78 -0.91 -7.94
C THR A 190 14.02 -1.61 -6.81
N TYR A 191 12.83 -2.13 -7.10
CA TYR A 191 11.92 -2.73 -6.14
C TYR A 191 11.42 -4.09 -6.62
N THR A 192 10.99 -4.89 -5.67
CA THR A 192 10.53 -6.28 -5.83
C THR A 192 9.05 -6.34 -6.23
N PHE A 193 8.59 -7.53 -6.64
CA PHE A 193 7.17 -7.77 -6.90
C PHE A 193 6.31 -7.43 -5.67
N TRP A 194 6.71 -7.91 -4.49
CA TRP A 194 5.99 -7.69 -3.27
C TRP A 194 5.90 -6.21 -2.88
N GLU A 195 6.99 -5.44 -2.99
CA GLU A 195 6.97 -4.01 -2.66
C GLU A 195 5.99 -3.25 -3.56
N TRP A 196 5.97 -3.58 -4.85
CA TRP A 196 5.00 -3.03 -5.79
C TRP A 196 3.56 -3.39 -5.41
N PHE A 197 3.29 -4.68 -5.17
CA PHE A 197 1.95 -5.15 -4.80
C PHE A 197 1.48 -4.53 -3.46
N TYR A 198 2.38 -4.45 -2.48
CA TYR A 198 2.12 -3.85 -1.19
C TYR A 198 1.78 -2.36 -1.33
N ALA A 199 2.54 -1.62 -2.14
CA ALA A 199 2.29 -0.20 -2.38
C ALA A 199 0.92 0.05 -3.05
N VAL A 200 0.56 -0.79 -4.04
CA VAL A 200 -0.75 -0.75 -4.70
C VAL A 200 -1.89 -1.06 -3.71
N MET A 201 -1.75 -2.10 -2.91
CA MET A 201 -2.72 -2.47 -1.87
C MET A 201 -2.87 -1.37 -0.82
N LYS A 202 -1.77 -0.75 -0.39
CA LYS A 202 -1.75 0.36 0.57
C LYS A 202 -2.46 1.59 0.01
N LEU A 203 -2.10 2.04 -1.19
CA LEU A 203 -2.76 3.14 -1.89
C LEU A 203 -4.27 2.89 -2.01
N THR A 204 -4.64 1.67 -2.39
CA THR A 204 -6.05 1.30 -2.58
C THR A 204 -6.80 1.34 -1.26
N ARG A 205 -6.24 0.75 -0.19
CA ARG A 205 -6.83 0.76 1.15
C ARG A 205 -7.05 2.18 1.68
N GLU A 206 -6.05 3.05 1.50
CA GLU A 206 -6.02 4.38 2.15
C GLU A 206 -6.80 5.44 1.36
N HIS A 207 -6.80 5.36 0.03
CA HIS A 207 -7.32 6.44 -0.82
C HIS A 207 -8.37 6.01 -1.84
N LEU A 208 -8.37 4.75 -2.29
CA LEU A 208 -9.17 4.30 -3.44
C LEU A 208 -10.19 3.21 -3.08
N ARG A 209 -10.44 2.97 -1.79
CA ARG A 209 -11.20 1.81 -1.32
C ARG A 209 -12.61 1.77 -1.90
N ASN A 210 -13.33 2.88 -1.83
CA ASN A 210 -14.73 2.93 -2.30
C ASN A 210 -14.81 2.82 -3.83
N PRO A 211 -14.07 3.61 -4.63
CA PRO A 211 -14.04 3.43 -6.08
C PRO A 211 -13.61 2.01 -6.54
N TRP A 212 -12.71 1.37 -5.79
CA TRP A 212 -12.29 -0.01 -6.06
C TRP A 212 -13.41 -1.02 -5.83
N GLN A 213 -14.12 -0.92 -4.70
CA GLN A 213 -15.25 -1.80 -4.36
C GLN A 213 -16.38 -1.68 -5.38
N ASP A 214 -16.60 -0.49 -5.90
CA ASP A 214 -17.62 -0.20 -6.91
C ASP A 214 -17.22 -0.60 -8.33
N GLY A 215 -16.02 -1.17 -8.52
CA GLY A 215 -15.58 -1.64 -9.83
C GLY A 215 -15.15 -0.54 -10.79
N LEU A 216 -14.93 0.69 -10.31
CA LEU A 216 -14.58 1.83 -11.15
C LEU A 216 -13.11 1.87 -11.57
N ILE A 217 -12.27 1.04 -10.96
CA ILE A 217 -10.84 0.93 -11.22
C ILE A 217 -10.55 -0.45 -11.80
N ILE A 218 -10.01 -0.50 -13.02
CA ILE A 218 -9.50 -1.75 -13.61
C ILE A 218 -8.26 -2.21 -12.84
N GLY A 219 -7.35 -1.28 -12.56
CA GLY A 219 -6.21 -1.47 -11.67
C GLY A 219 -5.08 -2.28 -12.31
N PHE A 220 -5.23 -3.60 -12.35
CA PHE A 220 -4.17 -4.52 -12.81
C PHE A 220 -4.29 -4.77 -14.32
N ILE A 221 -3.68 -3.90 -15.11
CA ILE A 221 -3.62 -3.98 -16.57
C ILE A 221 -2.32 -3.36 -17.09
N HIS A 222 -1.68 -4.00 -18.06
CA HIS A 222 -0.44 -3.48 -18.65
C HIS A 222 -0.72 -2.25 -19.51
N LYS A 223 0.29 -1.38 -19.64
CA LYS A 223 0.24 -0.19 -20.50
C LYS A 223 -0.32 -0.50 -21.91
N LYS A 224 0.26 -1.49 -22.59
CA LYS A 224 -0.13 -1.87 -23.95
C LYS A 224 -1.58 -2.38 -24.04
N GLN A 225 -2.01 -3.20 -23.09
CA GLN A 225 -3.38 -3.71 -23.04
C GLN A 225 -4.39 -2.57 -22.84
N ALA A 226 -4.07 -1.59 -21.97
CA ALA A 226 -4.90 -0.40 -21.79
C ALA A 226 -5.00 0.44 -23.08
N GLU A 227 -3.89 0.61 -23.81
CA GLU A 227 -3.87 1.29 -25.11
C GLU A 227 -4.75 0.55 -26.13
N ASP A 228 -4.58 -0.77 -26.27
CA ASP A 228 -5.35 -1.59 -27.22
C ASP A 228 -6.86 -1.58 -26.93
N MET A 229 -7.24 -1.52 -25.65
CA MET A 229 -8.65 -1.40 -25.24
C MET A 229 -9.23 -0.02 -25.57
N LEU A 230 -8.48 1.05 -25.26
CA LEU A 230 -8.94 2.42 -25.49
C LEU A 230 -8.96 2.81 -26.96
N MET A 231 -8.05 2.30 -27.80
CA MET A 231 -7.99 2.62 -29.25
C MET A 231 -9.27 2.26 -30.01
N LYS A 232 -10.11 1.39 -29.45
CA LYS A 232 -11.40 0.96 -30.02
C LYS A 232 -12.58 1.75 -29.48
N CYS A 233 -12.34 2.71 -28.60
CA CYS A 233 -13.36 3.47 -27.89
C CYS A 233 -13.49 4.90 -28.44
N PRO A 234 -14.64 5.57 -28.25
CA PRO A 234 -14.80 6.97 -28.60
C PRO A 234 -13.85 7.90 -27.82
N ILE A 235 -13.54 9.06 -28.40
CA ILE A 235 -12.81 10.14 -27.74
C ILE A 235 -13.50 10.51 -26.42
N GLY A 236 -12.68 10.75 -25.39
CA GLY A 236 -13.11 11.02 -24.03
C GLY A 236 -13.34 9.77 -23.16
N THR A 237 -13.22 8.56 -23.74
CA THR A 237 -13.24 7.32 -22.96
C THR A 237 -11.95 7.19 -22.15
N PHE A 238 -12.05 6.85 -20.86
CA PHE A 238 -10.91 6.71 -19.97
C PHE A 238 -10.99 5.49 -19.07
N LEU A 239 -9.84 5.06 -18.56
CA LEU A 239 -9.73 4.00 -17.56
C LEU A 239 -8.65 4.30 -16.53
N LEU A 240 -8.74 3.63 -15.39
CA LEU A 240 -7.81 3.74 -14.26
C LEU A 240 -6.99 2.47 -14.13
N ARG A 241 -5.66 2.62 -14.11
CA ARG A 241 -4.73 1.50 -13.91
C ARG A 241 -3.63 1.85 -12.91
N PHE A 242 -3.10 0.84 -12.24
CA PHE A 242 -1.92 1.00 -11.39
C PHE A 242 -0.68 1.15 -12.26
N SER A 243 0.25 1.99 -11.80
CA SER A 243 1.51 2.25 -12.50
C SER A 243 2.47 1.07 -12.34
N ASP A 244 3.13 0.71 -13.43
CA ASP A 244 4.21 -0.28 -13.43
C ASP A 244 5.58 0.33 -13.11
N SER A 245 5.70 1.67 -13.16
CA SER A 245 6.95 2.40 -12.96
C SER A 245 7.03 3.09 -11.62
N GLU A 246 5.91 3.62 -11.15
CA GLU A 246 5.81 4.38 -9.90
C GLU A 246 5.17 3.50 -8.82
N LEU A 247 5.89 3.25 -7.72
CA LEU A 247 5.39 2.48 -6.59
C LEU A 247 4.15 3.15 -5.99
N GLY A 248 3.05 2.39 -5.89
CA GLY A 248 1.79 2.91 -5.34
C GLY A 248 1.23 4.08 -6.15
N GLY A 249 1.49 4.12 -7.47
CA GLY A 249 0.89 5.08 -8.36
C GLY A 249 -0.37 4.55 -9.06
N VAL A 250 -1.34 5.43 -9.29
CA VAL A 250 -2.48 5.20 -10.18
C VAL A 250 -2.47 6.23 -11.31
N THR A 251 -2.65 5.78 -12.54
CA THR A 251 -2.67 6.64 -13.73
C THR A 251 -4.03 6.57 -14.43
N ILE A 252 -4.39 7.68 -15.07
CA ILE A 252 -5.57 7.79 -15.93
C ILE A 252 -5.08 7.72 -17.37
N ALA A 253 -5.58 6.73 -18.11
CA ALA A 253 -5.39 6.63 -19.55
C ALA A 253 -6.69 7.02 -20.25
N TRP A 254 -6.62 7.80 -21.32
CA TRP A 254 -7.81 8.22 -22.07
C TRP A 254 -7.56 8.36 -23.57
N VAL A 255 -8.64 8.28 -24.35
CA VAL A 255 -8.65 8.61 -25.78
C VAL A 255 -8.86 10.10 -25.94
N GLY A 256 -7.91 10.81 -26.54
CA GLY A 256 -8.03 12.23 -26.87
C GLY A 256 -7.87 12.48 -28.37
N ASP A 257 -8.07 13.74 -28.77
CA ASP A 257 -7.76 14.19 -30.13
C ASP A 257 -6.24 14.26 -30.32
N GLY A 258 -5.70 13.42 -31.21
CA GLY A 258 -4.31 13.46 -31.63
C GLY A 258 -4.05 14.53 -32.70
N SER A 259 -2.80 14.67 -33.11
CA SER A 259 -2.46 15.39 -34.34
C SER A 259 -3.13 14.71 -35.54
N ASP A 260 -3.63 15.50 -36.49
CA ASP A 260 -4.26 15.03 -37.73
C ASP A 260 -5.66 14.37 -37.59
N GLN A 261 -6.43 14.76 -36.58
CA GLN A 261 -7.80 14.26 -36.33
C GLN A 261 -7.91 12.74 -36.09
N GLN A 262 -6.79 12.09 -35.77
CA GLN A 262 -6.77 10.68 -35.39
C GLN A 262 -6.83 10.53 -33.86
N PRO A 263 -7.64 9.60 -33.32
CA PRO A 263 -7.66 9.32 -31.89
C PRO A 263 -6.28 8.88 -31.39
N GLN A 264 -5.82 9.46 -30.29
CA GLN A 264 -4.57 9.11 -29.64
C GLN A 264 -4.80 8.77 -28.17
N ILE A 265 -4.05 7.79 -27.66
CA ILE A 265 -4.07 7.45 -26.23
C ILE A 265 -3.08 8.33 -25.47
N PHE A 266 -3.58 8.98 -24.45
CA PHE A 266 -2.79 9.74 -23.50
C PHE A 266 -2.79 9.04 -22.14
N MET A 267 -1.70 9.18 -21.39
CA MET A 267 -1.59 8.68 -20.02
C MET A 267 -1.05 9.77 -19.12
N LEU A 268 -1.80 10.09 -18.06
CA LEU A 268 -1.33 11.05 -17.07
C LEU A 268 -0.16 10.49 -16.27
N GLN A 269 0.71 11.38 -15.82
CA GLN A 269 1.67 11.04 -14.79
C GLN A 269 0.93 10.40 -13.59
N PRO A 270 1.44 9.31 -13.00
CA PRO A 270 0.75 8.62 -11.92
C PRO A 270 0.56 9.52 -10.68
N PHE A 271 -0.64 9.48 -10.12
CA PHE A 271 -0.95 10.05 -8.81
C PHE A 271 -0.48 9.11 -7.71
N LEU A 272 0.20 9.67 -6.71
CA LEU A 272 0.71 9.00 -5.53
C LEU A 272 -0.13 9.37 -4.29
N ALA A 273 0.09 8.67 -3.17
CA ALA A 273 -0.59 8.95 -1.90
C ALA A 273 -0.47 10.42 -1.45
N LYS A 274 0.68 11.07 -1.72
CA LYS A 274 0.90 12.49 -1.40
C LYS A 274 -0.03 13.44 -2.17
N ASP A 275 -0.42 13.07 -3.39
CA ASP A 275 -1.32 13.88 -4.21
C ASP A 275 -2.74 13.78 -3.66
N PHE A 276 -3.11 12.60 -3.16
CA PHE A 276 -4.40 12.35 -2.48
C PHE A 276 -4.53 13.00 -1.10
N ALA A 277 -3.41 13.39 -0.48
CA ALA A 277 -3.45 14.25 0.71
C ALA A 277 -3.87 15.69 0.38
N ILE A 278 -3.72 16.12 -0.87
CA ILE A 278 -4.11 17.46 -1.34
C ILE A 278 -5.53 17.43 -1.91
N ARG A 279 -5.83 16.44 -2.76
CA ARG A 279 -7.13 16.34 -3.46
C ARG A 279 -7.45 14.90 -3.82
N SER A 280 -8.71 14.50 -3.68
CA SER A 280 -9.13 13.12 -3.93
C SER A 280 -9.05 12.75 -5.43
N LEU A 281 -8.86 11.46 -5.75
CA LEU A 281 -8.89 10.99 -7.14
C LEU A 281 -10.20 11.36 -7.87
N PRO A 282 -11.40 11.17 -7.29
CA PRO A 282 -12.64 11.59 -7.93
C PRO A 282 -12.67 13.08 -8.26
N ASP A 283 -12.14 13.93 -7.38
CA ASP A 283 -12.07 15.38 -7.63
C ASP A 283 -11.06 15.73 -8.74
N HIS A 284 -9.93 15.02 -8.82
CA HIS A 284 -9.00 15.12 -9.97
C HIS A 284 -9.71 14.74 -11.28
N ILE A 285 -10.50 13.66 -11.28
CA ILE A 285 -11.28 13.22 -12.45
C ILE A 285 -12.35 14.26 -12.83
N ALA A 286 -13.01 14.86 -11.85
CA ALA A 286 -14.04 15.89 -12.06
C ALA A 286 -13.48 17.13 -12.78
N ASP A 287 -12.26 17.54 -12.43
CA ASP A 287 -11.63 18.74 -12.99
C ASP A 287 -11.25 18.56 -14.48
N LEU A 288 -11.00 17.32 -14.92
CA LEU A 288 -10.54 17.01 -16.28
C LEU A 288 -11.71 16.87 -17.25
N GLN A 289 -11.94 17.90 -18.06
CA GLN A 289 -13.05 17.97 -19.01
C GLN A 289 -12.95 16.96 -20.15
N GLN A 290 -11.73 16.58 -20.54
CA GLN A 290 -11.48 15.56 -21.56
C GLN A 290 -11.89 14.15 -21.13
N LEU A 291 -12.11 13.91 -19.83
CA LEU A 291 -12.60 12.62 -19.33
C LEU A 291 -14.13 12.66 -19.34
N VAL A 292 -14.75 11.86 -20.21
CA VAL A 292 -16.21 11.88 -20.42
C VAL A 292 -16.84 10.57 -19.96
N THR A 293 -16.31 9.44 -20.42
CA THR A 293 -16.89 8.12 -20.20
C THR A 293 -15.87 7.19 -19.57
N LEU A 294 -16.15 6.68 -18.39
CA LEU A 294 -15.38 5.59 -17.80
C LEU A 294 -15.64 4.32 -18.61
N TYR A 295 -14.55 3.65 -19.02
CA TYR A 295 -14.61 2.39 -19.74
C TYR A 295 -15.47 1.34 -18.99
N PRO A 296 -16.33 0.58 -19.69
CA PRO A 296 -16.52 0.61 -21.14
C PRO A 296 -17.43 1.74 -21.65
N ASP A 297 -18.48 2.09 -20.90
CA ASP A 297 -19.58 2.93 -21.39
C ASP A 297 -20.32 3.71 -20.28
N THR A 298 -19.68 3.95 -19.13
CA THR A 298 -20.32 4.63 -18.00
C THR A 298 -19.96 6.12 -17.95
N PRO A 299 -20.92 7.06 -18.03
CA PRO A 299 -20.63 8.49 -17.91
C PRO A 299 -19.88 8.82 -16.60
N LYS A 300 -18.91 9.74 -16.67
CA LYS A 300 -18.07 10.16 -15.55
C LYS A 300 -18.86 10.55 -14.31
N GLU A 301 -19.93 11.32 -14.48
CA GLU A 301 -20.79 11.80 -13.39
C GLU A 301 -21.56 10.66 -12.75
N LYS A 302 -21.98 9.66 -13.53
CA LYS A 302 -22.63 8.45 -13.00
C LYS A 302 -21.65 7.58 -12.22
N ALA A 303 -20.41 7.46 -12.68
CA ALA A 303 -19.37 6.68 -12.03
C ALA A 303 -18.87 7.35 -10.73
N PHE A 304 -18.44 8.61 -10.80
CA PHE A 304 -17.72 9.28 -9.73
C PHE A 304 -18.51 10.38 -9.00
N GLY A 305 -19.69 10.77 -9.50
CA GLY A 305 -20.45 11.93 -8.99
C GLY A 305 -20.71 11.89 -7.49
N LYS A 306 -20.97 10.70 -6.94
CA LYS A 306 -21.20 10.50 -5.49
C LYS A 306 -19.95 10.68 -4.62
N TYR A 307 -18.77 10.73 -5.22
CA TYR A 307 -17.50 10.93 -4.52
C TYR A 307 -16.94 12.34 -4.70
N PHE A 308 -17.58 13.18 -5.51
CA PHE A 308 -17.14 14.56 -5.66
C PHE A 308 -17.38 15.32 -4.36
N THR A 309 -16.37 16.09 -3.96
CA THR A 309 -16.47 16.92 -2.76
C THR A 309 -17.47 18.05 -3.03
N ALA A 310 -18.51 18.16 -2.20
CA ALA A 310 -19.48 19.23 -2.29
C ALA A 310 -18.80 20.59 -2.08
N PHE A 311 -19.19 21.58 -2.89
CA PHE A 311 -18.64 22.92 -2.76
C PHE A 311 -19.25 23.64 -1.56
N PRO A 312 -18.44 24.18 -0.64
CA PRO A 312 -18.98 25.09 0.37
C PRO A 312 -19.47 26.35 -0.34
N SER A 313 -20.75 26.67 -0.15
CA SER A 313 -21.33 27.97 -0.52
C SER A 313 -20.55 29.08 0.19
N GLN A 314 -20.36 30.22 -0.51
CA GLN A 314 -19.56 31.39 -0.13
C GLN A 314 -19.41 31.59 1.39
N ALA A 315 -18.18 31.84 1.84
CA ALA A 315 -17.95 32.19 3.24
C ALA A 315 -18.68 33.51 3.57
N ASN A 316 -19.56 33.49 4.57
CA ASN A 316 -20.38 34.64 5.01
C ASN A 316 -19.56 35.87 5.50
N ASN A 317 -18.23 35.82 5.43
CA ASN A 317 -17.32 36.81 5.98
C ASN A 317 -16.57 37.61 4.88
N GLY A 318 -17.07 37.61 3.64
CA GLY A 318 -16.49 38.37 2.52
C GLY A 318 -15.23 37.74 1.89
N TYR A 319 -14.75 36.60 2.40
CA TYR A 319 -13.65 35.85 1.79
C TYR A 319 -14.14 34.96 0.65
N VAL A 320 -13.50 35.09 -0.52
CA VAL A 320 -13.73 34.20 -1.66
C VAL A 320 -12.96 32.91 -1.46
N VAL A 321 -13.65 31.77 -1.55
CA VAL A 321 -13.04 30.44 -1.42
C VAL A 321 -12.15 30.15 -2.63
N ARG A 322 -10.85 29.94 -2.40
CA ARG A 322 -9.91 29.50 -3.44
C ARG A 322 -10.08 28.01 -3.75
N ARG A 323 -9.91 27.60 -5.01
CA ARG A 323 -9.98 26.19 -5.45
C ARG A 323 -8.71 25.79 -6.18
N LEU A 324 -8.13 24.66 -5.77
CA LEU A 324 -7.11 23.96 -6.54
C LEU A 324 -7.82 23.04 -7.54
N VAL A 325 -7.40 23.09 -8.81
CA VAL A 325 -7.92 22.27 -9.89
C VAL A 325 -6.78 21.55 -10.61
N THR A 326 -7.10 20.41 -11.18
CA THR A 326 -6.17 19.66 -12.04
C THR A 326 -6.37 20.05 -13.48
N GLN A 327 -5.28 20.37 -14.17
CA GLN A 327 -5.31 20.72 -15.58
C GLN A 327 -4.17 20.03 -16.31
N VAL A 328 -4.43 19.60 -17.55
CA VAL A 328 -3.40 19.12 -18.47
C VAL A 328 -2.97 20.29 -19.37
N PRO A 329 -1.67 20.63 -19.40
CA PRO A 329 -1.17 21.69 -20.28
C PRO A 329 -1.52 21.40 -21.75
N GLY A 330 -1.97 22.44 -22.48
CA GLY A 330 -2.24 22.34 -23.92
C GLY A 330 -3.62 21.82 -24.32
N VAL A 331 -4.47 21.39 -23.36
CA VAL A 331 -5.88 21.07 -23.61
C VAL A 331 -6.72 22.32 -23.26
N PRO A 332 -7.37 22.97 -24.24
CA PRO A 332 -8.15 24.18 -23.97
C PRO A 332 -9.32 23.85 -23.02
N MET A 333 -9.26 24.35 -21.80
CA MET A 333 -10.48 24.55 -21.00
C MET A 333 -11.27 25.64 -21.72
N GLY A 334 -12.59 25.49 -21.81
CA GLY A 334 -13.47 26.55 -22.29
C GLY A 334 -13.02 27.92 -21.78
N SER A 335 -12.79 28.84 -22.74
CA SER A 335 -12.40 30.24 -22.61
C SER A 335 -12.20 30.77 -21.18
N TYR A 336 -10.99 30.61 -20.65
CA TYR A 336 -10.42 31.59 -19.74
C TYR A 336 -9.18 32.17 -20.43
N PRO A 337 -9.02 33.51 -20.41
CA PRO A 337 -8.01 34.19 -21.22
C PRO A 337 -6.62 33.65 -20.91
N ASN A 338 -5.90 33.32 -21.98
CA ASN A 338 -4.53 32.83 -21.95
C ASN A 338 -3.70 33.51 -20.87
N THR A 339 -3.02 32.72 -20.06
CA THR A 339 -1.87 33.18 -19.27
C THR A 339 -0.93 33.91 -20.22
N PRO A 340 -0.57 35.19 -19.97
CA PRO A 340 0.39 35.88 -20.81
C PRO A 340 1.70 35.09 -20.75
N SER A 341 2.16 34.63 -21.92
CA SER A 341 3.51 34.10 -22.09
C SER A 341 4.48 35.08 -21.45
N HIS A 342 5.32 34.59 -20.56
CA HIS A 342 6.35 35.36 -19.88
C HIS A 342 7.16 36.12 -20.94
N MET A 343 6.93 37.44 -21.08
CA MET A 343 7.91 38.29 -21.72
C MET A 343 9.16 38.16 -20.88
N SER A 344 10.27 37.82 -21.54
CA SER A 344 11.60 37.85 -20.96
C SER A 344 11.86 39.24 -20.39
N ILE A 345 11.71 39.37 -19.07
CA ILE A 345 12.13 40.57 -18.34
C ILE A 345 13.66 40.55 -18.36
N GLN A 346 14.24 41.39 -19.20
CA GLN A 346 15.64 41.78 -19.08
C GLN A 346 15.87 42.35 -17.67
N SER A 347 16.90 41.84 -16.99
CA SER A 347 17.34 42.31 -15.68
C SER A 347 17.52 43.84 -15.68
N PRO A 348 17.08 44.56 -14.62
CA PRO A 348 17.30 46.00 -14.55
C PRO A 348 18.78 46.34 -14.31
N ASP A 349 19.22 47.36 -15.01
CA ASP A 349 20.56 47.97 -15.01
C ASP A 349 21.01 48.42 -13.60
N HIS A 350 22.28 48.18 -13.25
CA HIS A 350 22.85 48.33 -11.90
C HIS A 350 23.17 49.78 -11.47
N THR A 351 22.54 50.80 -12.05
CA THR A 351 23.00 52.20 -11.91
C THR A 351 21.95 53.19 -11.40
N ARG A 352 20.89 52.75 -10.71
CA ARG A 352 19.94 53.70 -10.08
C ARG A 352 20.00 53.69 -8.56
N ASP A 353 20.61 54.77 -8.05
CA ASP A 353 20.60 55.19 -6.65
C ASP A 353 19.16 55.40 -6.13
N THR A 354 18.85 54.79 -4.99
CA THR A 354 17.66 55.10 -4.17
C THR A 354 18.08 55.71 -2.84
N PRO A 355 17.50 56.84 -2.41
CA PRO A 355 17.81 57.43 -1.11
C PRO A 355 17.08 56.70 0.03
N SER A 356 17.85 56.34 1.06
CA SER A 356 17.39 55.66 2.28
C SER A 356 16.74 56.63 3.27
N ILE A 357 15.53 56.31 3.75
CA ILE A 357 14.86 57.02 4.85
C ILE A 357 15.24 56.34 6.18
N SER A 358 16.01 57.05 7.01
CA SER A 358 16.29 56.71 8.40
C SER A 358 15.12 57.08 9.30
N SER A 359 14.63 56.14 10.13
CA SER A 359 13.81 56.47 11.30
C SER A 359 14.57 56.13 12.58
N ARG A 360 14.79 57.17 13.40
CA ARG A 360 15.35 57.10 14.75
C ARG A 360 14.22 56.77 15.72
N TYR A 361 14.46 55.85 16.65
CA TYR A 361 13.74 55.83 17.92
C TYR A 361 14.72 55.97 19.08
N LEU A 362 14.47 57.00 19.87
CA LEU A 362 15.14 57.41 21.10
C LEU A 362 14.73 56.50 22.27
N SER A 363 15.71 56.17 23.10
CA SER A 363 15.57 55.57 24.42
C SER A 363 15.48 56.63 25.52
N GLN A 364 14.57 56.47 26.49
CA GLN A 364 14.54 56.94 27.89
C GLN A 364 13.08 56.76 28.38
N PHE A 365 12.74 56.14 29.52
CA PHE A 365 13.40 55.88 30.80
C PHE A 365 13.18 54.44 31.27
#